data_AF-A0A416JU72-F1
#
_entry.id   AF-A0A416JU72-F1
#
_cell.length_a   1.000
_cell.length_b   1.000
_cell.length_c   1.000
_cell.angle_alpha   90.00
_cell.angle_beta   90.00
_cell.angle_gamma   90.00
#
_symmetry.space_group_name_H-M   'P 1'
#
loop_
_entity.id
_entity.type
_entity.pdbx_description
1 polymer ?
#
loop_
_entity_poly.entity_id
_entity_poly.type
_entity_poly.pdbx_seq_one_letter_code
_entity_poly.pdbx_strand_id
1 'polypeptide(L)' 'MKAFSFRIVTNADGVEIIDPRQSTEFDSLNLRELRRYLDVEEQLYYMERRKRQQAREEEHRRKLLYKLAVLLGVI' A
#
# COMPACT_ATOMS: atom_id res chain seq x y z
N MET A 1 8.15 -20.66 -8.22
CA MET A 1 6.71 -20.59 -8.59
C MET A 1 6.29 -19.13 -8.51
N LYS A 2 5.27 -18.71 -9.27
CA LYS A 2 4.76 -17.32 -9.22
C LYS A 2 3.66 -17.24 -8.16
N ALA A 3 3.75 -16.25 -7.28
CA ALA A 3 2.82 -16.07 -6.17
C ALA A 3 2.57 -14.59 -5.90
N PHE A 4 1.39 -14.28 -5.38
CA PHE A 4 1.08 -12.99 -4.78
C PHE A 4 1.68 -12.94 -3.37
N SER A 5 2.14 -11.76 -2.96
CA SER A 5 2.73 -11.52 -1.63
C SER A 5 1.70 -11.33 -0.51
N PHE A 6 0.43 -11.54 -0.80
CA PHE A 6 -0.68 -11.39 0.12
C PHE A 6 -1.71 -12.50 -0.11
N ARG A 7 -2.64 -12.65 0.84
CA ARG A 7 -3.80 -13.52 0.76
C ARG A 7 -5.08 -12.74 1.03
N ILE A 8 -6.11 -12.99 0.22
CA ILE A 8 -7.47 -12.48 0.46
C ILE A 8 -8.20 -13.52 1.32
N VAL A 9 -8.63 -13.13 2.51
CA VAL A 9 -9.34 -13.98 3.48
C VAL A 9 -10.74 -13.41 3.70
N THR A 10 -11.77 -14.23 3.50
CA THR A 10 -13.15 -13.83 3.83
C THR A 10 -13.49 -14.31 5.24
N ASN A 11 -13.88 -13.39 6.11
CA ASN A 11 -14.38 -13.73 7.45
C ASN A 11 -15.81 -14.28 7.41
N ALA A 12 -16.28 -14.83 8.53
CA ALA A 12 -17.65 -15.37 8.67
C ALA A 12 -18.75 -14.36 8.30
N ASP A 13 -18.49 -13.07 8.49
CA ASP A 13 -19.41 -11.98 8.16
C ASP A 13 -19.36 -11.54 6.68
N GLY A 14 -18.58 -12.24 5.84
CA GLY A 14 -18.42 -11.92 4.42
C GLY A 14 -17.45 -10.76 4.14
N VAL A 15 -16.78 -10.22 5.17
CA VAL A 15 -15.77 -9.17 5.00
C VAL A 15 -14.48 -9.78 4.45
N GLU A 16 -14.00 -9.24 3.33
CA GLU A 16 -12.69 -9.60 2.75
C GLU A 16 -11.56 -8.80 3.40
N ILE A 17 -10.55 -9.50 3.90
CA ILE A 17 -9.35 -8.97 4.51
C ILE A 17 -8.15 -9.34 3.65
N ILE A 18 -7.34 -8.34 3.31
CA ILE A 18 -6.05 -8.54 2.64
C ILE A 18 -5.00 -8.77 3.72
N ASP A 19 -4.52 -10.00 3.86
CA ASP A 19 -3.42 -10.36 4.77
C ASP A 19 -2.07 -10.35 4.03
N PRO A 20 -1.20 -9.35 4.26
CA PRO A 20 0.10 -9.25 3.61
C PRO A 20 1.17 -10.17 4.22
N ARG A 21 0.83 -10.97 5.25
CA ARG A 21 1.78 -11.88 5.91
C ARG A 21 1.81 -13.27 5.27
N GLN A 22 0.88 -13.55 4.37
CA GLN A 22 0.73 -14.85 3.72
C GLN A 22 0.81 -14.68 2.21
N SER A 23 1.52 -15.57 1.52
CA SER A 23 1.51 -15.61 0.06
C SER A 23 0.40 -16.52 -0.48
N THR A 24 0.03 -16.26 -1.74
CA THR A 24 -0.90 -17.12 -2.48
C THR A 24 -0.28 -17.50 -3.82
N GLU A 25 -0.06 -18.80 -4.02
CA GLU A 25 0.46 -19.36 -5.27
C GLU A 25 -0.54 -19.20 -6.41
N PHE A 26 -0.09 -18.82 -7.61
CA PHE A 26 -0.99 -18.60 -8.75
C PHE A 26 -1.73 -19.87 -9.16
N ASP A 27 -1.04 -21.01 -9.10
CA ASP A 27 -1.58 -22.32 -9.48
C ASP A 27 -2.67 -22.82 -8.51
N SER A 28 -2.79 -22.18 -7.33
CA SER A 28 -3.86 -22.50 -6.36
C SER A 28 -5.18 -21.77 -6.64
N LEU A 29 -5.19 -20.83 -7.58
CA LEU A 29 -6.34 -19.96 -7.85
C LEU A 29 -7.06 -20.36 -9.14
N ASN A 30 -8.38 -20.28 -9.12
CA ASN A 30 -9.17 -20.30 -10.36
C ASN A 30 -9.12 -18.93 -11.06
N LEU A 31 -9.59 -18.85 -12.31
CA LEU A 31 -9.54 -17.62 -13.12
C LEU A 31 -10.25 -16.42 -12.47
N ARG A 32 -11.35 -16.63 -11.73
CA ARG A 32 -12.07 -15.55 -11.04
C ARG A 32 -11.28 -15.05 -9.84
N GLU A 33 -10.67 -15.95 -9.09
CA GLU A 33 -9.78 -15.61 -7.98
C GLU A 33 -8.53 -14.89 -8.47
N LEU A 34 -7.88 -15.41 -9.50
CA LEU A 34 -6.70 -14.78 -10.09
C LEU A 34 -6.98 -13.33 -10.52
N ARG A 35 -8.14 -13.08 -11.15
CA ARG A 35 -8.54 -11.72 -11.52
C ARG A 35 -8.67 -10.81 -10.29
N ARG A 36 -9.33 -11.29 -9.23
CA ARG A 36 -9.46 -10.53 -7.96
C ARG A 36 -8.10 -10.20 -7.36
N TYR A 37 -7.18 -11.16 -7.34
CA TYR A 37 -5.84 -10.94 -6.83
C TYR A 37 -5.05 -9.92 -7.66
N LEU A 38 -5.16 -9.95 -9.00
CA LEU A 38 -4.54 -8.93 -9.85
C LEU A 38 -5.08 -7.52 -9.58
N ASP A 39 -6.40 -7.39 -9.42
CA ASP A 39 -7.03 -6.10 -9.13
C ASP A 39 -6.57 -5.56 -7.76
N VAL A 40 -6.42 -6.42 -6.75
CA VAL A 40 -5.89 -6.05 -5.43
C VAL A 40 -4.41 -5.68 -5.50
N GLU A 41 -3.59 -6.43 -6.24
CA GLU A 41 -2.17 -6.13 -6.43
C GLU A 41 -1.96 -4.75 -7.05
N GLU A 42 -2.74 -4.42 -8.07
CA GLU A 42 -2.74 -3.10 -8.69
C GLU A 42 -3.10 -1.99 -7.67
N GLN A 43 -4.16 -2.19 -6.88
CA GLN A 43 -4.57 -1.23 -5.84
C GLN A 43 -3.49 -1.03 -4.77
N LEU A 44 -2.87 -2.11 -4.29
CA LEU A 44 -1.77 -2.05 -3.32
C LEU A 44 -0.58 -1.25 -3.89
N TYR A 45 -0.21 -1.50 -5.14
CA TYR A 45 0.84 -0.75 -5.82
C TYR A 45 0.54 0.76 -5.88
N TYR A 46 -0.67 1.14 -6.26
CA TYR A 46 -1.08 2.54 -6.29
C TYR A 46 -1.09 3.19 -4.91
N MET A 47 -1.57 2.48 -3.88
CA MET A 47 -1.57 2.97 -2.50
C MET A 47 -0.16 3.19 -1.97
N GLU A 48 0.76 2.24 -2.19
CA GLU A 48 2.15 2.40 -1.79
C GLU A 48 2.80 3.60 -2.49
N ARG A 49 2.57 3.76 -3.80
CA ARG A 49 3.09 4.89 -4.56
C ARG A 49 2.58 6.21 -4.01
N ARG A 50 1.28 6.31 -3.70
CA ARG A 50 0.69 7.51 -3.07
C ARG A 50 1.27 7.79 -1.69
N LYS A 51 1.42 6.76 -0.85
CA LYS A 51 2.03 6.90 0.48
C LYS A 51 3.46 7.45 0.40
N ARG A 52 4.25 6.98 -0.55
CA ARG A 52 5.61 7.49 -0.80
C ARG A 52 5.61 8.96 -1.28
N GLN A 53 4.63 9.35 -2.10
CA GLN A 53 4.48 10.74 -2.54
C GLN A 53 4.12 11.66 -1.37
N GLN A 54 3.13 11.28 -0.57
CA GLN A 54 2.71 12.03 0.62
C GLN A 54 3.87 12.20 1.62
N ALA A 55 4.64 11.15 1.88
CA ALA A 55 5.80 11.23 2.75
C ALA A 55 6.85 12.25 2.25
N ARG A 56 7.09 12.31 0.94
CA ARG A 56 8.01 13.29 0.33
C ARG A 56 7.47 14.72 0.43
N GLU A 57 6.17 14.91 0.21
CA GLU A 57 5.52 16.22 0.34
C GLU A 57 5.56 16.73 1.78
N GLU A 58 5.32 15.86 2.77
CA GLU A 58 5.43 16.18 4.19
C GLU A 58 6.88 16.53 4.58
N GLU A 59 7.87 15.76 4.13
CA GLU A 59 9.27 16.05 4.37
C GLU A 59 9.67 17.41 3.75
N HIS A 60 9.24 17.67 2.52
CA HIS A 60 9.49 18.94 1.85
C HIS A 60 8.85 20.10 2.60
N ARG A 61 7.59 19.95 3.04
CA ARG A 61 6.88 20.95 3.87
C ARG A 61 7.61 21.20 5.18
N ARG A 62 8.05 20.16 5.89
CA ARG A 62 8.84 20.29 7.13
C ARG A 62 10.14 21.07 6.90
N LYS A 63 10.88 20.76 5.82
CA LYS A 63 12.10 21.50 5.45
C LYS A 63 11.82 22.97 5.14
N LEU A 64 10.73 23.27 4.44
CA LEU A 64 10.33 24.65 4.15
C LEU A 64 9.97 25.42 5.42
N LEU A 65 9.15 24.83 6.30
CA LEU A 65 8.79 25.43 7.59
C LEU A 65 10.02 25.67 8.48
N TYR A 66 10.96 24.71 8.52
CA TYR A 66 12.21 24.87 9.24
C TYR A 66 13.04 26.04 8.70
N LYS A 67 13.22 26.14 7.37
CA LYS A 67 13.92 27.26 6.74
C LYS A 67 13.28 28.61 7.07
N LEU A 68 11.95 28.69 7.09
CA LEU A 68 11.23 29.91 7.46
C LEU A 68 11.42 30.25 8.94
N ALA A 69 11.37 29.27 9.84
CA ALA A 69 11.59 29.49 11.27
C ALA A 69 12.99 30.07 11.54
N VAL A 70 14.03 29.54 10.88
CA VAL A 70 15.40 30.05 10.94
C VAL A 70 15.50 31.48 10.40
N LEU A 71 14.89 31.77 9.24
CA LEU A 71 14.88 33.12 8.67
C LEU A 71 14.19 34.15 9.56
N LEU A 72 13.15 33.74 10.29
CA LEU A 72 12.39 34.58 11.21
C LEU A 72 13.00 34.64 12.62
N GLY A 73 14.07 33.90 12.90
CA GLY A 73 14.74 33.86 14.21
C GLY A 73 13.87 33.29 15.34
N VAL A 74 12.88 32.46 15.00
CA VAL A 74 11.98 31.82 15.97
C VAL A 74 12.65 30.59 16.61
N ILE A 75 13.63 30.02 15.92
CA ILE A 75 14.57 28.98 16.35
C ILE A 75 15.94 29.42 15.88
#